data_AF-A0A4R5EEG6-F1
#
_entry.id   AF-A0A4R5EEG6-F1
#
_cell.length_a   1.000
_cell.length_b   1.000
_cell.length_c   1.000
_cell.angle_alpha   90.00
_cell.angle_beta   90.00
_cell.angle_gamma   90.00
#
_symmetry.space_group_name_H-M   'P 1'
#
loop_
_entity.id
_entity.type
_entity.pdbx_description
1 polymer ?
#
loop_
_entity_poly.entity_id
_entity_poly.type
_entity_poly.pdbx_seq_one_letter_code
_entity_poly.pdbx_strand_id
1 'polypeptide(L)'
;MLDRHAATLEALSEVTYVGADQGLAMTYYQAQLMIFFTGLTTFMHALALMRAAGVSPEEFLPFAQETFTQLGSDGPMGFAKIIATEVAAGVHPGEDNTMQMQAIGMGHVVETLEEAGLETTVPRAVHALFDRAVAEGRGDEGISTVIQSIRKP
;
A
#
# COMPACT_ATOMS: atom_id res chain seq x y z
N MET A 1 -26.05 -21.92 2.81
CA MET A 1 -25.57 -22.67 1.63
C MET A 1 -24.13 -23.11 1.86
N LEU A 2 -23.26 -22.19 2.32
CA LEU A 2 -21.91 -22.52 2.78
C LEU A 2 -21.88 -23.62 3.86
N ASP A 3 -22.64 -23.48 4.95
CA ASP A 3 -22.64 -24.46 6.07
C ASP A 3 -22.93 -25.90 5.63
N ARG A 4 -23.75 -26.07 4.59
CA ARG A 4 -24.09 -27.39 4.04
C ARG A 4 -22.89 -28.09 3.41
N HIS A 5 -21.94 -27.33 2.88
CA HIS A 5 -20.79 -27.83 2.12
C HIS A 5 -19.44 -27.50 2.77
N ALA A 6 -19.44 -26.91 3.98
CA ALA A 6 -18.23 -26.44 4.67
C ALA A 6 -17.16 -27.53 4.79
N ALA A 7 -17.51 -28.71 5.31
CA ALA A 7 -16.58 -29.83 5.46
C ALA A 7 -15.95 -30.31 4.13
N THR A 8 -16.69 -30.23 3.02
CA THR A 8 -16.16 -30.58 1.70
C THR A 8 -15.18 -29.52 1.19
N LEU A 9 -15.47 -28.25 1.44
CA LEU A 9 -14.61 -27.13 1.03
C LEU A 9 -13.34 -27.04 1.88
N GLU A 10 -13.44 -27.35 3.18
CA GLU A 10 -12.31 -27.39 4.12
C GLU A 10 -11.25 -28.43 3.76
N ALA A 11 -11.62 -29.45 2.96
CA ALA A 11 -10.65 -30.41 2.43
C ALA A 11 -9.70 -29.81 1.38
N LEU A 12 -10.03 -28.63 0.80
CA LEU A 12 -9.20 -27.93 -0.18
C LEU A 12 -8.30 -26.88 0.48
N SER A 13 -8.86 -26.07 1.37
CA SER A 13 -8.18 -25.01 2.10
C SER A 13 -9.04 -24.52 3.26
N GLU A 14 -8.51 -23.64 4.10
CA GLU A 14 -9.31 -22.88 5.06
C GLU A 14 -10.47 -22.16 4.36
N VAL A 15 -11.66 -22.18 4.99
CA VAL A 15 -12.89 -21.60 4.46
C VAL A 15 -13.29 -20.40 5.31
N THR A 16 -13.32 -19.21 4.70
CA THR A 16 -13.73 -17.97 5.38
C THR A 16 -15.00 -17.43 4.74
N TYR A 17 -16.06 -17.31 5.54
CA TYR A 17 -17.29 -16.63 5.12
C TYR A 17 -17.14 -15.12 5.28
N VAL A 18 -17.25 -14.38 4.18
CA VAL A 18 -17.09 -12.91 4.18
C VAL A 18 -18.41 -12.13 4.11
N GLY A 19 -19.54 -12.81 3.88
CA GLY A 19 -20.87 -12.19 3.83
C GLY A 19 -21.83 -12.82 2.82
N ALA A 20 -23.07 -12.34 2.80
CA ALA A 20 -24.14 -12.94 2.01
C ALA A 20 -24.13 -12.51 0.53
N ASP A 21 -23.44 -11.41 0.19
CA ASP A 21 -23.28 -10.97 -1.19
C ASP A 21 -22.34 -11.92 -1.95
N GLN A 22 -22.84 -12.46 -3.06
CA GLN A 22 -22.12 -13.42 -3.90
C GLN A 22 -20.86 -12.83 -4.52
N GLY A 23 -20.84 -11.51 -4.79
CA GLY A 23 -19.67 -10.83 -5.35
C GLY A 23 -18.56 -10.59 -4.32
N LEU A 24 -18.89 -10.62 -3.02
CA LEU A 24 -17.98 -10.13 -1.98
C LEU A 24 -16.71 -10.95 -1.84
N ALA A 25 -16.81 -12.28 -1.97
CA ALA A 25 -15.62 -13.15 -1.95
C ALA A 25 -14.63 -12.80 -3.08
N MET A 26 -15.13 -12.51 -4.28
CA MET A 26 -14.28 -12.07 -5.38
C MET A 26 -13.76 -10.66 -5.19
N THR A 27 -14.53 -9.74 -4.60
CA THR A 27 -14.04 -8.41 -4.26
C THR A 27 -12.88 -8.45 -3.27
N TYR A 28 -12.97 -9.29 -2.22
CA TYR A 28 -11.87 -9.53 -1.29
C TYR A 28 -10.63 -10.06 -2.01
N TYR A 29 -10.82 -11.05 -2.89
CA TYR A 29 -9.73 -11.62 -3.67
C TYR A 29 -9.06 -10.59 -4.60
N GLN A 30 -9.84 -9.76 -5.30
CA GLN A 30 -9.30 -8.71 -6.16
C GLN A 30 -8.57 -7.62 -5.37
N ALA A 31 -9.06 -7.24 -4.18
CA ALA A 31 -8.36 -6.30 -3.30
C ALA A 31 -6.99 -6.85 -2.84
N GLN A 32 -6.93 -8.14 -2.50
CA GLN A 32 -5.68 -8.82 -2.16
C GLN A 32 -4.73 -8.90 -3.37
N LEU A 33 -5.23 -9.22 -4.57
CA LEU A 33 -4.43 -9.22 -5.78
C LEU A 33 -3.89 -7.83 -6.14
N MET A 34 -4.67 -6.77 -5.92
CA MET A 34 -4.20 -5.40 -6.11
C MET A 34 -2.99 -5.10 -5.21
N ILE A 35 -3.07 -5.43 -3.92
CA ILE A 35 -1.95 -5.29 -2.99
C ILE A 35 -0.76 -6.13 -3.45
N PHE A 36 -0.99 -7.39 -3.83
CA PHE A 36 0.04 -8.31 -4.26
C PHE A 36 0.81 -7.79 -5.49
N PHE A 37 0.10 -7.49 -6.58
CA PHE A 37 0.76 -7.06 -7.81
C PHE A 37 1.44 -5.70 -7.66
N THR A 38 0.76 -4.71 -7.06
CA THR A 38 1.37 -3.39 -6.88
C THR A 38 2.54 -3.43 -5.90
N GLY A 39 2.44 -4.20 -4.81
CA GLY A 39 3.53 -4.38 -3.84
C GLY A 39 4.76 -5.08 -4.43
N LEU A 40 4.56 -6.10 -5.27
CA LEU A 40 5.67 -6.73 -6.00
C LEU A 40 6.31 -5.76 -6.99
N THR A 41 5.51 -4.94 -7.68
CA THR A 41 6.02 -3.93 -8.62
C THR A 41 6.86 -2.88 -7.90
N THR A 42 6.43 -2.37 -6.73
CA THR A 42 7.22 -1.39 -5.97
C THR A 42 8.49 -2.00 -5.39
N PHE A 43 8.45 -3.27 -4.97
CA PHE A 43 9.66 -4.00 -4.58
C PHE A 43 10.68 -4.08 -5.73
N MET A 44 10.23 -4.39 -6.94
CA MET A 44 11.11 -4.45 -8.12
C MET A 44 11.72 -3.08 -8.47
N HIS A 45 11.00 -1.97 -8.25
CA HIS A 45 11.58 -0.62 -8.37
C HIS A 45 12.72 -0.41 -7.36
N ALA A 46 12.51 -0.80 -6.10
CA ALA A 46 13.54 -0.71 -5.07
C ALA A 46 14.77 -1.56 -5.44
N LEU A 47 14.59 -2.79 -5.91
CA LEU A 47 15.70 -3.64 -6.38
C LEU A 47 16.46 -3.03 -7.56
N ALA A 48 15.75 -2.45 -8.53
CA ALA A 48 16.37 -1.78 -9.67
C ALA A 48 17.21 -0.58 -9.23
N LEU A 49 16.69 0.22 -8.28
CA LEU A 49 17.41 1.34 -7.69
C LEU A 49 18.67 0.89 -6.95
N MET A 50 18.57 -0.13 -6.10
CA MET A 50 19.73 -0.67 -5.38
C MET A 50 20.80 -1.19 -6.33
N ARG A 51 20.38 -1.86 -7.40
CA ARG A 51 21.30 -2.33 -8.44
C ARG A 51 21.99 -1.19 -9.18
N ALA A 52 21.27 -0.11 -9.50
CA ALA A 52 21.84 1.10 -10.11
C ALA A 52 22.88 1.76 -9.18
N ALA A 53 22.69 1.67 -7.86
CA ALA A 53 23.63 2.10 -6.84
C ALA A 53 24.79 1.11 -6.57
N GLY A 54 24.87 -0.02 -7.30
CA GLY A 54 25.94 -1.00 -7.16
C GLY A 54 25.74 -2.01 -6.01
N VAL A 55 24.55 -2.09 -5.42
CA VAL A 55 24.21 -3.05 -4.36
C VAL A 55 23.44 -4.23 -4.96
N SER A 56 23.80 -5.46 -4.60
CA SER A 56 23.09 -6.64 -5.08
C SER A 56 21.69 -6.75 -4.47
N PRO A 57 20.71 -7.33 -5.18
CA PRO A 57 19.39 -7.62 -4.62
C PRO A 57 19.45 -8.42 -3.31
N GLU A 58 20.38 -9.36 -3.20
CA GLU A 58 20.57 -10.21 -2.03
C GLU A 58 21.06 -9.42 -0.81
N GLU A 59 21.91 -8.41 -1.00
CA GLU A 59 22.36 -7.52 0.07
C GLU A 59 21.23 -6.63 0.60
N PHE A 60 20.31 -6.19 -0.28
CA PHE A 60 19.17 -5.38 0.12
C PHE A 60 18.00 -6.18 0.69
N LEU A 61 17.88 -7.47 0.36
CA LEU A 61 16.74 -8.30 0.70
C LEU A 61 16.34 -8.24 2.19
N PRO A 62 17.26 -8.30 3.17
CA PRO A 62 16.88 -8.23 4.59
C PRO A 62 16.17 -6.92 4.96
N PHE A 63 16.57 -5.79 4.36
CA PHE A 63 15.95 -4.48 4.60
C PHE A 63 14.55 -4.38 4.01
N ALA A 64 14.35 -4.94 2.81
CA ALA A 64 13.04 -5.01 2.20
C ALA A 64 12.07 -5.91 3.00
N GLN A 65 12.54 -7.08 3.45
CA GLN A 65 11.75 -7.99 4.28
C GLN A 65 11.34 -7.36 5.61
N GLU A 66 12.27 -6.65 6.27
CA GLU A 66 11.97 -5.91 7.49
C GLU A 66 10.91 -4.84 7.22
N THR A 67 11.02 -4.09 6.12
CA THR A 67 10.03 -3.07 5.74
C THR A 67 8.63 -3.66 5.54
N PHE A 68 8.50 -4.78 4.82
CA PHE A 68 7.22 -5.48 4.67
C PHE A 68 6.66 -5.98 6.00
N THR A 69 7.53 -6.52 6.86
CA THR A 69 7.14 -7.03 8.18
C THR A 69 6.63 -5.89 9.06
N GLN A 70 7.34 -4.77 9.11
CA GLN A 70 6.96 -3.60 9.89
C GLN A 70 5.62 -3.01 9.44
N LEU A 71 5.41 -2.83 8.13
CA LEU A 71 4.15 -2.31 7.58
C LEU A 71 2.92 -3.16 7.95
N GLY A 72 3.08 -4.48 8.00
CA GLY A 72 2.03 -5.43 8.38
C GLY A 72 1.95 -5.72 9.89
N SER A 73 2.86 -5.18 10.70
CA SER A 73 2.90 -5.42 12.14
C SER A 73 1.87 -4.59 12.91
N ASP A 74 1.72 -4.88 14.21
CA ASP A 74 0.93 -4.09 15.16
C ASP A 74 1.74 -2.99 15.87
N GLY A 75 2.99 -2.77 15.45
CA GLY A 75 3.90 -1.78 16.04
C GLY A 75 3.71 -0.35 15.51
N PRO A 76 4.59 0.60 15.89
CA PRO A 76 4.51 2.00 15.43
C PRO A 76 4.60 2.19 13.92
N MET A 77 5.29 1.28 13.20
CA MET A 77 5.36 1.26 11.74
C MET A 77 4.26 0.39 11.08
N GLY A 78 3.31 -0.11 11.89
CA GLY A 78 2.19 -0.97 11.51
C GLY A 78 1.09 -0.26 10.73
N PHE A 79 1.45 0.40 9.63
CA PHE A 79 0.55 1.29 8.89
C PHE A 79 -0.71 0.59 8.38
N ALA A 80 -0.69 -0.73 8.14
CA ALA A 80 -1.90 -1.47 7.76
C ALA A 80 -3.02 -1.33 8.81
N LYS A 81 -2.71 -1.50 10.09
CA LYS A 81 -3.66 -1.38 11.20
C LYS A 81 -4.00 0.07 11.52
N ILE A 82 -3.00 0.95 11.49
CA ILE A 82 -3.15 2.39 11.77
C ILE A 82 -4.14 2.99 10.77
N ILE A 83 -3.88 2.83 9.47
CA ILE A 83 -4.73 3.38 8.41
C ILE A 83 -6.14 2.76 8.47
N ALA A 84 -6.25 1.44 8.69
CA ALA A 84 -7.57 0.80 8.81
C ALA A 84 -8.40 1.39 9.97
N THR A 85 -7.76 1.66 11.11
CA THR A 85 -8.40 2.24 12.30
C THR A 85 -8.84 3.68 12.06
N GLU A 86 -7.95 4.50 11.49
CA GLU A 86 -8.22 5.90 11.13
C GLU A 86 -9.36 6.02 10.11
N VAL A 87 -9.33 5.21 9.05
CA VAL A 87 -10.39 5.16 8.03
C VAL A 87 -11.73 4.73 8.63
N ALA A 88 -11.73 3.74 9.53
CA ALA A 88 -12.94 3.30 10.22
C ALA A 88 -13.52 4.38 11.15
N ALA A 89 -12.65 5.16 11.80
CA ALA A 89 -13.05 6.28 12.65
C ALA A 89 -13.39 7.56 11.88
N GLY A 90 -13.01 7.65 10.60
CA GLY A 90 -13.22 8.85 9.78
C GLY A 90 -12.34 10.04 10.19
N VAL A 91 -11.19 9.76 10.81
CA VAL A 91 -10.23 10.78 11.26
C VAL A 91 -8.87 10.52 10.62
N HIS A 92 -8.12 11.58 10.31
CA HIS A 92 -6.83 11.51 9.62
C HIS A 92 -5.78 12.40 10.31
N PRO A 93 -5.30 12.02 11.51
CA PRO A 93 -4.33 12.81 12.28
C PRO A 93 -3.04 13.00 11.48
N GLY A 94 -2.52 14.23 11.44
CA GLY A 94 -1.37 14.59 10.62
C GLY A 94 -0.12 14.99 11.40
N GLU A 95 -0.16 15.03 12.75
CA GLU A 95 0.91 15.65 13.55
C GLU A 95 2.31 15.11 13.21
N ASP A 96 2.42 13.81 12.91
CA ASP A 96 3.69 13.13 12.62
C ASP A 96 3.88 12.74 11.15
N ASN A 97 2.87 12.92 10.28
CA ASN A 97 2.88 12.33 8.92
C ASN A 97 2.07 13.07 7.85
N THR A 98 1.96 14.40 7.95
CA THR A 98 1.15 15.25 7.04
C THR A 98 1.26 14.87 5.56
N MET A 99 0.17 14.98 4.81
CA MET A 99 0.13 14.71 3.38
C MET A 99 1.12 15.56 2.59
N GLN A 100 1.38 16.80 3.02
CA GLN A 100 2.42 17.63 2.42
C GLN A 100 3.79 16.97 2.53
N MET A 101 4.12 16.39 3.70
CA MET A 101 5.36 15.66 3.91
C MET A 101 5.41 14.40 3.03
N GLN A 102 4.31 13.66 2.92
CA GLN A 102 4.24 12.46 2.08
C GLN A 102 4.43 12.77 0.60
N ALA A 103 3.80 13.84 0.09
CA ALA A 103 3.95 14.30 -1.29
C ALA A 103 5.42 14.64 -1.59
N ILE A 104 6.05 15.47 -0.75
CA ILE A 104 7.48 15.82 -0.89
C ILE A 104 8.36 14.57 -0.84
N GLY A 105 8.12 13.67 0.12
CA GLY A 105 8.88 12.42 0.26
C GLY A 105 8.76 11.52 -0.97
N MET A 106 7.56 11.36 -1.52
CA MET A 106 7.35 10.60 -2.76
C MET A 106 7.97 11.30 -3.98
N GLY A 107 8.01 12.64 -3.99
CA GLY A 107 8.74 13.43 -4.99
C GLY A 107 10.22 13.09 -5.02
N HIS A 108 10.89 13.04 -3.87
CA HIS A 108 12.29 12.63 -3.78
C HIS A 108 12.52 11.20 -4.30
N VAL A 109 11.58 10.28 -4.07
CA VAL A 109 11.66 8.91 -4.63
C VAL A 109 11.62 8.94 -6.16
N VAL A 110 10.73 9.74 -6.75
CA VAL A 110 10.66 9.92 -8.21
C VAL A 110 11.97 10.51 -8.75
N GLU A 111 12.45 11.60 -8.17
CA GLU A 111 13.71 12.26 -8.58
C GLU A 111 14.90 11.28 -8.52
N THR A 112 15.01 10.51 -7.43
CA THR A 112 16.06 9.50 -7.26
C THR A 112 16.02 8.43 -8.37
N LEU A 113 14.84 7.98 -8.77
CA LEU A 113 14.70 7.01 -9.86
C LEU A 113 15.01 7.64 -11.23
N GLU A 114 14.60 8.90 -11.46
CA GLU A 114 14.91 9.63 -12.69
C GLU A 114 16.42 9.85 -12.85
N GLU A 115 17.12 10.26 -11.78
CA GLU A 115 18.58 10.42 -11.75
C GLU A 115 19.32 9.10 -11.98
N ALA A 116 18.76 7.98 -11.51
CA ALA A 116 19.27 6.64 -11.77
C ALA A 116 18.96 6.11 -13.19
N GLY A 117 18.20 6.85 -14.00
CA GLY A 117 17.81 6.46 -15.36
C GLY A 117 16.80 5.30 -15.40
N LEU A 118 15.94 5.20 -14.38
CA LEU A 118 14.97 4.11 -14.21
C LEU A 118 13.54 4.49 -14.65
N GLU A 119 12.68 3.48 -14.77
CA GLU A 119 11.24 3.62 -15.04
C GLU A 119 10.55 4.36 -13.88
N THR A 120 9.66 5.32 -14.18
CA THR A 120 9.02 6.16 -13.15
C THR A 120 7.51 6.36 -13.34
N THR A 121 6.85 5.69 -14.29
CA THR A 121 5.42 5.82 -14.57
C THR A 121 4.59 5.50 -13.33
N VAL A 122 4.85 4.36 -12.66
CA VAL A 122 4.11 3.98 -11.45
C VAL A 122 4.44 4.89 -10.26
N PRO A 123 5.71 5.14 -9.90
CA PRO A 123 6.07 6.12 -8.86
C PRO A 123 5.46 7.51 -9.07
N ARG A 124 5.46 8.02 -10.30
CA ARG A 124 4.84 9.32 -10.64
C ARG A 124 3.34 9.32 -10.46
N ALA A 125 2.66 8.21 -10.74
CA ALA A 125 1.21 8.10 -10.51
C ALA A 125 0.88 8.16 -9.01
N VAL A 126 1.72 7.57 -8.15
CA VAL A 126 1.58 7.66 -6.69
C VAL A 126 1.83 9.09 -6.22
N HIS A 127 2.91 9.73 -6.68
CA HIS A 127 3.20 11.13 -6.36
C HIS A 127 2.06 12.07 -6.78
N ALA A 128 1.52 11.91 -8.00
CA ALA A 128 0.40 12.70 -8.48
C ALA A 128 -0.88 12.52 -7.65
N LEU A 129 -1.12 11.31 -7.10
CA LEU A 129 -2.24 11.07 -6.19
C LEU A 129 -2.05 11.81 -4.85
N PHE A 130 -0.81 11.88 -4.34
CA PHE A 130 -0.51 12.63 -3.12
C PHE A 130 -0.63 14.15 -3.35
N ASP A 131 -0.10 14.65 -4.47
CA ASP A 131 -0.27 16.05 -4.88
C ASP A 131 -1.75 16.43 -5.01
N ARG A 132 -2.58 15.54 -5.59
CA ARG A 132 -4.03 15.72 -5.66
C ARG A 132 -4.62 15.87 -4.27
N ALA A 133 -4.30 14.98 -3.33
CA ALA A 133 -4.83 15.05 -1.97
C ALA A 133 -4.46 16.37 -1.27
N VAL A 134 -3.22 16.84 -1.45
CA VAL A 134 -2.77 18.16 -0.97
C VAL A 134 -3.60 19.28 -1.60
N ALA A 135 -3.75 19.27 -2.93
CA ALA A 135 -4.53 20.27 -3.68
C ALA A 135 -6.03 20.28 -3.30
N GLU A 136 -6.56 19.17 -2.80
CA GLU A 136 -7.90 19.07 -2.24
C GLU A 136 -8.04 19.67 -0.82
N GLY A 137 -6.98 20.33 -0.31
CA GLY A 137 -6.98 21.03 0.98
C GLY A 137 -6.63 20.14 2.18
N ARG A 138 -6.04 18.96 1.94
CA ARG A 138 -5.74 17.95 2.97
C ARG A 138 -4.28 17.92 3.38
N GLY A 139 -3.52 18.96 3.05
CA GLY A 139 -2.06 19.00 3.24
C GLY A 139 -1.62 18.73 4.68
N ASP A 140 -2.39 19.19 5.67
CA ASP A 140 -2.11 19.03 7.10
C ASP A 140 -2.69 17.74 7.72
N GLU A 141 -3.49 16.97 6.96
CA GLU A 141 -4.02 15.67 7.39
C GLU A 141 -2.99 14.55 7.17
N GLY A 142 -3.11 13.45 7.89
CA GLY A 142 -2.20 12.30 7.74
C GLY A 142 -2.41 11.47 6.47
N ILE A 143 -1.46 10.56 6.20
CA ILE A 143 -1.42 9.76 4.96
C ILE A 143 -2.71 8.99 4.65
N SER A 144 -3.46 8.57 5.67
CA SER A 144 -4.72 7.83 5.49
C SER A 144 -5.79 8.64 4.75
N THR A 145 -5.68 9.98 4.70
CA THR A 145 -6.62 10.84 4.00
C THR A 145 -6.62 10.65 2.48
N VAL A 146 -5.57 10.05 1.91
CA VAL A 146 -5.50 9.72 0.47
C VAL A 146 -6.72 8.90 0.01
N ILE A 147 -7.33 8.12 0.91
CA ILE A 147 -8.56 7.38 0.62
C ILE A 147 -9.69 8.28 0.11
N GLN A 148 -9.76 9.54 0.55
CA GLN A 148 -10.78 10.50 0.13
C GLN A 148 -10.61 10.90 -1.33
N SER A 149 -9.36 10.98 -1.81
CA SER A 149 -9.04 11.18 -3.22
C SER A 149 -9.31 9.93 -4.04
N ILE A 150 -8.97 8.74 -3.51
CA ILE A 150 -9.22 7.44 -4.17
C ILE A 150 -10.72 7.20 -4.40
N ARG A 151 -11.58 7.65 -3.47
CA ARG A 151 -13.04 7.52 -3.58
C ARG A 151 -13.68 8.43 -4.65
N LYS A 152 -12.90 9.35 -5.24
CA LYS A 152 -13.35 10.26 -6.29
C LYS A 152 -12.77 9.81 -7.64
N PRO A 153 -13.61 9.59 -8.65
CA PRO A 153 -13.12 9.31 -10.01
C PRO A 153 -12.28 10.46 -10.57
#